data_AF-A0A256IV22-F1
#
_entry.id   AF-A0A256IV22-F1
#
_cell.length_a   1.000
_cell.length_b   1.000
_cell.length_c   1.000
_cell.angle_alpha   90.00
_cell.angle_beta   90.00
_cell.angle_gamma   90.00
#
_symmetry.space_group_name_H-M   'P 1'
#
loop_
_entity.id
_entity.type
_entity.pdbx_description
1 polymer ?
#
loop_
_entity_poly.entity_id
_entity_poly.type
_entity_poly.pdbx_seq_one_letter_code
_entity_poly.pdbx_strand_id
1 'polypeptide(L)'
;MSSEPSEAREEVFCDTCVLISYILDQQNEGARKLLLESEFDKAISEKVEEEFQRVPDRKDEIYHDFIEVIISDEDDIAEQKADERDYLKYNDIGFFNQLRDDIQQGESQKEQMRILREKQKVADRRYGRVQEIVGEPYPRNDDIGLLLGIGQEVSNEDDCQVVCDAVSWNLNGGSGKFATLDKKDLLSNERDINRAIGEKKGSEGTLDISLPKAYVAT
;
A
#
# COMPACT_ATOMS: atom_id res chain seq x y z
N MET A 1 3.92 16.11 39.75
CA MET A 1 4.52 15.91 38.42
C MET A 1 3.40 16.13 37.44
N SER A 2 3.36 17.30 36.81
CA SER A 2 2.38 17.61 35.78
C SER A 2 2.75 16.78 34.55
N SER A 3 1.89 15.84 34.17
CA SER A 3 1.91 15.25 32.84
C SER A 3 1.59 16.38 31.87
N GLU A 4 2.58 16.81 31.08
CA GLU A 4 2.31 17.60 29.89
C GLU A 4 1.29 16.83 29.04
N PRO A 5 0.26 17.49 28.49
CA PRO A 5 -0.58 16.84 27.50
C PRO A 5 0.35 16.44 26.35
N SER A 6 0.48 15.14 26.12
CA SER A 6 0.98 14.65 24.84
C SER A 6 0.15 15.34 23.78
N GLU A 7 0.73 16.27 23.02
CA GLU A 7 0.10 16.75 21.79
C GLU A 7 -0.21 15.47 21.01
N ALA A 8 -1.50 15.15 20.88
CA ALA A 8 -1.91 13.97 20.15
C ALA A 8 -1.40 14.15 18.73
N ARG A 9 -0.37 13.40 18.37
CA ARG A 9 0.14 13.41 17.00
C ARG A 9 -1.03 13.00 16.12
N GLU A 10 -1.26 13.80 15.10
CA GLU A 10 -2.33 13.53 14.17
C GLU A 10 -2.00 12.22 13.43
N GLU A 11 -2.97 11.34 13.27
CA GLU A 11 -2.78 10.05 12.60
C GLU A 11 -3.19 10.14 11.13
N VAL A 12 -2.65 9.27 10.28
CA VAL A 12 -3.14 9.04 8.91
C VAL A 12 -3.35 7.55 8.71
N PHE A 13 -4.57 7.18 8.32
CA PHE A 13 -4.89 5.80 7.96
C PHE A 13 -4.28 5.50 6.60
N CYS A 14 -3.50 4.42 6.51
CA CYS A 14 -2.78 4.03 5.32
C CYS A 14 -3.40 2.77 4.71
N ASP A 15 -3.79 2.87 3.45
CA ASP A 15 -4.15 1.73 2.61
C ASP A 15 -2.91 0.83 2.33
N THR A 16 -3.15 -0.46 2.05
CA THR A 16 -2.14 -1.44 1.68
C THR A 16 -1.28 -0.94 0.51
N CYS A 17 -1.90 -0.30 -0.49
CA CYS A 17 -1.19 0.18 -1.68
C CYS A 17 -0.13 1.25 -1.36
N VAL A 18 -0.32 2.06 -0.30
CA VAL A 18 0.67 3.06 0.16
C VAL A 18 1.90 2.37 0.73
N LEU A 19 1.69 1.35 1.58
CA LEU A 19 2.76 0.56 2.17
C LEU A 19 3.56 -0.18 1.10
N ILE A 20 2.86 -0.82 0.16
CA ILE A 20 3.47 -1.54 -0.96
C ILE A 20 4.27 -0.59 -1.84
N SER A 21 3.73 0.58 -2.18
CA SER A 21 4.42 1.54 -3.03
C SER A 21 5.71 2.03 -2.38
N TYR A 22 5.73 2.28 -1.08
CA TYR A 22 7.00 2.60 -0.40
C TYR A 22 8.03 1.49 -0.52
N ILE A 23 7.63 0.22 -0.48
CA ILE A 23 8.58 -0.89 -0.60
C ILE A 23 9.10 -1.02 -2.03
N LEU A 24 8.20 -0.95 -3.01
CA LEU A 24 8.49 -1.35 -4.40
C LEU A 24 8.86 -0.19 -5.31
N ASP A 25 8.19 0.94 -5.16
CA ASP A 25 8.42 2.13 -5.97
C ASP A 25 9.30 3.12 -5.20
N GLN A 26 10.60 3.05 -5.48
CA GLN A 26 11.57 3.93 -4.85
C GLN A 26 11.42 5.40 -5.22
N GLN A 27 10.68 5.69 -6.29
CA GLN A 27 10.47 7.04 -6.81
C GLN A 27 9.18 7.69 -6.27
N ASN A 28 8.32 6.94 -5.58
CA ASN A 28 7.13 7.52 -4.97
C ASN A 28 7.49 8.32 -3.71
N GLU A 29 7.88 9.58 -3.92
CA GLU A 29 8.20 10.51 -2.83
C GLU A 29 7.04 10.72 -1.87
N GLY A 30 5.79 10.66 -2.34
CA GLY A 30 4.61 10.89 -1.49
C GLY A 30 4.50 9.82 -0.40
N ALA A 31 4.55 8.54 -0.80
CA ALA A 31 4.49 7.42 0.15
C ALA A 31 5.70 7.43 1.09
N ARG A 32 6.91 7.69 0.57
CA ARG A 32 8.14 7.79 1.38
C ARG A 32 8.05 8.92 2.42
N LYS A 33 7.64 10.12 2.00
CA LYS A 33 7.50 11.28 2.88
C LYS A 33 6.46 11.02 3.96
N LEU A 34 5.29 10.51 3.58
CA LEU A 34 4.24 10.17 4.53
C LEU A 34 4.77 9.17 5.57
N LEU A 35 5.34 8.05 5.14
CA LEU A 35 5.72 6.97 6.05
C LEU A 35 6.95 7.27 6.92
N LEU A 36 7.95 7.98 6.40
CA LEU A 36 9.24 8.16 7.10
C LEU A 36 9.54 9.57 7.58
N GLU A 37 9.01 10.60 6.91
CA GLU A 37 9.43 11.99 7.13
C GLU A 37 8.34 12.84 7.78
N SER A 38 7.09 12.40 7.74
CA SER A 38 5.98 13.11 8.38
C SER A 38 5.92 12.84 9.87
N GLU A 39 5.41 13.83 10.60
CA GLU A 39 5.14 13.75 12.04
C GLU A 39 3.84 12.99 12.37
N PHE A 40 3.08 12.57 11.35
CA PHE A 40 1.85 11.81 11.56
C PHE A 40 2.14 10.46 12.19
N ASP A 41 1.24 9.94 13.01
CA ASP A 41 1.26 8.52 13.36
C ASP A 41 0.51 7.71 12.26
N LYS A 42 0.87 6.43 12.08
CA LYS A 42 0.43 5.63 10.93
C LYS A 42 -0.54 4.58 11.41
N ALA A 43 -1.80 4.75 11.06
CA ALA A 43 -2.87 3.81 11.37
C ALA A 43 -3.08 2.85 10.19
N ILE A 44 -3.30 1.57 10.49
CA ILE A 44 -3.71 0.53 9.53
C ILE A 44 -4.78 -0.34 10.21
N SER A 45 -5.56 -1.11 9.45
CA SER A 45 -6.43 -2.14 10.02
C SER A 45 -5.83 -3.53 9.92
N GLU A 46 -6.44 -4.49 10.64
CA GLU A 46 -6.13 -5.92 10.51
C GLU A 46 -6.23 -6.38 9.04
N LYS A 47 -7.20 -5.85 8.28
CA LYS A 47 -7.34 -6.14 6.86
C LYS A 47 -6.14 -5.67 6.03
N VAL A 48 -5.67 -4.43 6.26
CA VAL A 48 -4.47 -3.89 5.61
C VAL A 48 -3.23 -4.71 6.01
N GLU A 49 -3.12 -5.09 7.29
CA GLU A 49 -2.02 -5.93 7.76
C GLU A 49 -2.04 -7.31 7.08
N GLU A 50 -3.18 -7.98 7.03
CA GLU A 50 -3.34 -9.30 6.37
C GLU A 50 -2.90 -9.26 4.90
N GLU A 51 -3.28 -8.21 4.18
CA GLU A 51 -2.87 -8.03 2.78
C GLU A 51 -1.38 -7.77 2.65
N PHE A 52 -0.85 -6.93 3.54
CA PHE A 52 0.55 -6.55 3.58
C PHE A 52 1.45 -7.76 3.89
N GLN A 53 1.05 -8.66 4.80
CA GLN A 53 1.81 -9.85 5.15
C GLN A 53 1.90 -10.87 4.00
N ARG A 54 1.00 -10.83 3.02
CA ARG A 54 1.05 -11.69 1.82
C ARG A 54 1.95 -11.15 0.71
N VAL A 55 2.47 -9.94 0.88
CA VAL A 55 3.27 -9.25 -0.14
C VAL A 55 4.67 -9.87 -0.32
N PRO A 56 5.42 -10.26 0.74
CA PRO A 56 6.70 -10.92 0.59
C PRO A 56 6.63 -12.19 -0.25
N ASP A 57 5.68 -13.08 0.05
CA ASP A 57 5.53 -14.36 -0.66
C ASP A 57 5.38 -14.17 -2.18
N ARG A 58 4.51 -13.25 -2.61
CA ARG A 58 4.33 -12.94 -4.04
C ARG A 58 5.56 -12.32 -4.68
N LYS A 59 6.35 -11.56 -3.91
CA LYS A 59 7.59 -10.96 -4.41
C LYS A 59 8.70 -11.97 -4.56
N ASP A 60 8.80 -12.90 -3.62
CA ASP A 60 9.78 -13.98 -3.69
C ASP A 60 9.55 -14.81 -4.95
N GLU A 61 8.30 -15.06 -5.34
CA GLU A 61 7.97 -15.69 -6.64
C GLU A 61 8.53 -14.87 -7.83
N ILE A 62 8.34 -13.56 -7.86
CA ILE A 62 8.90 -12.68 -8.91
C ILE A 62 10.43 -12.73 -8.93
N TYR A 63 11.06 -12.67 -7.76
CA TYR A 63 12.52 -12.74 -7.67
C TYR A 63 13.04 -14.10 -8.14
N HIS A 64 12.35 -15.19 -7.80
CA HIS A 64 12.69 -16.53 -8.25
C HIS A 64 12.55 -16.69 -9.77
N ASP A 65 11.48 -16.17 -10.38
CA ASP A 65 11.29 -16.15 -11.84
C ASP A 65 12.48 -15.46 -12.53
N PHE A 66 12.88 -14.28 -12.05
CA PHE A 66 14.07 -13.60 -12.61
C PHE A 66 15.39 -14.33 -12.33
N ILE A 67 15.54 -15.06 -11.22
CA ILE A 67 16.72 -15.91 -11.00
C ILE A 67 16.79 -16.98 -12.08
N GLU A 68 15.68 -17.67 -12.35
CA GLU A 68 15.59 -18.73 -13.36
C GLU A 68 15.94 -18.20 -14.75
N VAL A 69 15.40 -17.04 -15.13
CA VAL A 69 15.72 -16.40 -16.41
C VAL A 69 17.19 -16.00 -16.49
N ILE A 70 17.78 -15.41 -15.44
CA ILE A 70 19.20 -14.99 -15.46
C ILE A 70 20.13 -16.21 -15.57
N ILE A 71 19.78 -17.35 -14.98
CA ILE A 71 20.64 -18.56 -15.03
C ILE A 71 20.44 -19.40 -16.29
N SER A 72 19.37 -19.16 -17.04
CA SER A 72 19.07 -19.82 -18.30
C SER A 72 19.99 -19.31 -19.42
N ASP A 73 20.42 -20.22 -20.29
CA ASP A 73 21.16 -19.90 -21.51
C ASP A 73 20.21 -19.58 -22.69
N GLU A 74 18.92 -19.86 -22.54
CA GLU A 74 17.91 -19.75 -23.62
C GLU A 74 16.99 -18.54 -23.46
N ASP A 75 16.82 -18.02 -22.24
CA ASP A 75 15.87 -16.94 -21.94
C ASP A 75 16.54 -15.56 -21.90
N ASP A 76 15.89 -14.57 -22.51
CA ASP A 76 16.31 -13.16 -22.41
C ASP A 76 15.41 -12.40 -21.41
N ILE A 77 16.03 -11.69 -20.47
CA ILE A 77 15.35 -10.80 -19.53
C ILE A 77 14.47 -9.78 -20.26
N ALA A 78 14.93 -9.26 -21.39
CA ALA A 78 14.21 -8.24 -22.14
C ALA A 78 12.88 -8.75 -22.73
N GLU A 79 12.76 -10.05 -22.96
CA GLU A 79 11.58 -10.67 -23.57
C GLU A 79 10.52 -11.08 -22.55
N GLN A 80 10.86 -11.06 -21.26
CA GLN A 80 9.95 -11.50 -20.20
C GLN A 80 8.76 -10.55 -20.07
N LYS A 81 7.56 -11.12 -20.02
CA LYS A 81 6.30 -10.37 -19.89
C LYS A 81 5.49 -10.82 -18.70
N ALA A 82 4.95 -9.84 -17.98
CA ALA A 82 4.11 -10.07 -16.81
C ALA A 82 2.79 -10.79 -17.15
N ASP A 83 2.23 -10.58 -18.34
CA ASP A 83 0.97 -11.19 -18.78
C ASP A 83 1.09 -12.69 -19.11
N GLU A 84 2.31 -13.22 -19.14
CA GLU A 84 2.58 -14.65 -19.29
C GLU A 84 2.66 -15.38 -17.93
N ARG A 85 2.46 -14.68 -16.80
CA ARG A 85 2.54 -15.23 -15.45
C ARG A 85 1.17 -15.22 -14.75
N ASP A 86 0.62 -16.40 -14.53
CA ASP A 86 -0.70 -16.56 -13.88
C ASP A 86 -0.72 -16.17 -12.39
N TYR A 87 0.45 -16.11 -11.74
CA TYR A 87 0.57 -15.78 -10.32
C TYR A 87 0.57 -14.26 -10.05
N LEU A 88 0.80 -13.43 -11.08
CA LEU A 88 0.84 -11.97 -10.92
C LEU A 88 -0.56 -11.37 -10.85
N LYS A 89 -0.79 -10.50 -9.88
CA LYS A 89 -1.98 -9.63 -9.87
C LYS A 89 -1.71 -8.38 -10.69
N TYR A 90 -2.78 -7.67 -11.06
CA TYR A 90 -2.69 -6.40 -11.80
C TYR A 90 -1.72 -5.39 -11.14
N ASN A 91 -1.72 -5.33 -9.81
CA ASN A 91 -0.85 -4.42 -9.05
C ASN A 91 0.63 -4.84 -9.04
N ASP A 92 0.94 -6.09 -9.39
CA ASP A 92 2.31 -6.61 -9.41
C ASP A 92 3.01 -6.34 -10.75
N ILE A 93 2.24 -6.11 -11.83
CA ILE A 93 2.74 -5.87 -13.20
C ILE A 93 3.72 -4.69 -13.26
N GLY A 94 3.41 -3.60 -12.56
CA GLY A 94 4.26 -2.41 -12.55
C GLY A 94 5.63 -2.70 -11.93
N PHE A 95 5.63 -3.42 -10.80
CA PHE A 95 6.85 -3.83 -10.12
C PHE A 95 7.67 -4.84 -10.96
N PHE A 96 7.01 -5.83 -11.56
CA PHE A 96 7.66 -6.80 -12.45
C PHE A 96 8.40 -6.09 -13.60
N ASN A 97 7.71 -5.19 -14.31
CA ASN A 97 8.30 -4.48 -15.44
C ASN A 97 9.47 -3.57 -15.00
N GLN A 98 9.32 -2.85 -13.89
CA GLN A 98 10.41 -2.02 -13.37
C GLN A 98 11.63 -2.87 -13.00
N LEU A 99 11.41 -4.02 -12.36
CA LEU A 99 12.48 -4.93 -11.98
C LEU A 99 13.18 -5.52 -13.21
N ARG A 100 12.42 -5.93 -14.23
CA ARG A 100 12.97 -6.37 -15.53
C ARG A 100 13.86 -5.29 -16.13
N ASP A 101 13.35 -4.06 -16.24
CA ASP A 101 14.05 -2.94 -16.87
C ASP A 101 15.32 -2.56 -16.08
N ASP A 102 15.30 -2.71 -14.75
CA ASP A 102 16.47 -2.53 -13.89
C ASP A 102 17.52 -3.63 -14.13
N ILE A 103 17.11 -4.90 -14.16
CA ILE A 103 18.01 -6.04 -14.37
C ILE A 103 18.65 -5.96 -15.76
N GLN A 104 17.89 -5.60 -16.78
CA GLN A 104 18.35 -5.48 -18.17
C GLN A 104 19.52 -4.50 -18.33
N GLN A 105 19.69 -3.54 -17.41
CA GLN A 105 20.83 -2.62 -17.42
C GLN A 105 22.17 -3.31 -17.14
N GLY A 106 22.16 -4.52 -16.57
CA GLY A 106 23.38 -5.28 -16.31
C GLY A 106 23.98 -5.85 -17.60
N GLU A 107 25.27 -5.57 -17.85
CA GLU A 107 25.96 -5.98 -19.08
C GLU A 107 26.35 -7.47 -19.10
N SER A 108 26.18 -8.15 -17.97
CA SER A 108 26.50 -9.58 -17.81
C SER A 108 25.55 -10.24 -16.82
N GLN A 109 25.42 -11.56 -16.90
CA GLN A 109 24.69 -12.39 -15.94
C GLN A 109 25.07 -12.07 -14.48
N LYS A 110 26.37 -11.87 -14.21
CA LYS A 110 26.87 -11.52 -12.87
C LYS A 110 26.35 -10.16 -12.42
N GLU A 111 26.27 -9.20 -13.33
CA GLU A 111 25.75 -7.87 -13.01
C GLU A 111 24.23 -7.86 -12.86
N GLN A 112 23.50 -8.54 -13.74
CA GLN A 112 22.06 -8.76 -13.63
C GLN A 112 21.69 -9.37 -12.27
N MET A 113 22.40 -10.43 -11.86
CA MET A 113 22.22 -11.06 -10.55
C MET A 113 22.59 -10.12 -9.39
N ARG A 114 23.60 -9.25 -9.55
CA ARG A 114 23.94 -8.23 -8.54
C ARG A 114 22.79 -7.23 -8.38
N ILE A 115 22.25 -6.72 -9.48
CA ILE A 115 21.13 -5.76 -9.48
C ILE A 115 19.90 -6.38 -8.81
N LEU A 116 19.52 -7.61 -9.20
CA LEU A 116 18.40 -8.34 -8.61
C LEU A 116 18.54 -8.45 -7.08
N ARG A 117 19.70 -8.88 -6.59
CA ARG A 117 19.97 -9.02 -5.14
C ARG A 117 19.96 -7.69 -4.40
N GLU A 118 20.47 -6.63 -5.03
CA GLU A 118 20.42 -5.28 -4.45
C GLU A 118 18.98 -4.80 -4.30
N LYS A 119 18.13 -5.04 -5.31
CA LYS A 119 16.70 -4.70 -5.30
C LYS A 119 15.94 -5.48 -4.22
N GLN A 120 16.14 -6.80 -4.15
CA GLN A 120 15.56 -7.65 -3.10
C GLN A 120 15.95 -7.16 -1.70
N LYS A 121 17.26 -6.94 -1.45
CA LYS A 121 17.75 -6.44 -0.15
C LYS A 121 17.20 -5.06 0.21
N VAL A 122 16.92 -4.18 -0.76
CA VAL A 122 16.25 -2.91 -0.49
C VAL A 122 14.79 -3.13 -0.10
N ALA A 123 14.07 -3.98 -0.85
CA ALA A 123 12.68 -4.30 -0.56
C ALA A 123 12.52 -4.93 0.84
N ASP A 124 13.35 -5.91 1.21
CA ASP A 124 13.31 -6.58 2.52
C ASP A 124 13.52 -5.59 3.67
N ARG A 125 14.51 -4.69 3.53
CA ARG A 125 14.76 -3.65 4.54
C ARG A 125 13.60 -2.68 4.68
N ARG A 126 12.96 -2.31 3.56
CA ARG A 126 11.79 -1.43 3.59
C ARG A 126 10.58 -2.13 4.17
N TYR A 127 10.39 -3.42 3.91
CA TYR A 127 9.34 -4.22 4.52
C TYR A 127 9.48 -4.24 6.04
N GLY A 128 10.66 -4.60 6.56
CA GLY A 128 10.94 -4.54 8.00
C GLY A 128 10.74 -3.13 8.57
N ARG A 129 11.11 -2.09 7.81
CA ARG A 129 10.88 -0.71 8.24
C ARG A 129 9.40 -0.35 8.33
N VAL A 130 8.54 -0.83 7.43
CA VAL A 130 7.09 -0.61 7.52
C VAL A 130 6.55 -1.21 8.81
N GLN A 131 6.97 -2.42 9.17
CA GLN A 131 6.53 -3.08 10.41
C GLN A 131 6.95 -2.31 11.68
N GLU A 132 8.03 -1.53 11.63
CA GLU A 132 8.47 -0.69 12.75
C GLU A 132 7.70 0.64 12.88
N ILE A 133 7.12 1.14 11.79
CA ILE A 133 6.50 2.48 11.76
C ILE A 133 4.97 2.45 11.85
N VAL A 134 4.34 1.35 11.44
CA VAL A 134 2.88 1.20 11.59
C VAL A 134 2.57 0.83 13.04
N GLY A 135 1.52 1.42 13.59
CA GLY A 135 1.04 1.09 14.93
C GLY A 135 0.39 -0.31 14.99
N GLU A 136 -0.13 -0.66 16.17
CA GLU A 136 -0.99 -1.84 16.28
C GLU A 136 -2.21 -1.67 15.35
N PRO A 137 -2.56 -2.72 14.58
CA PRO A 137 -3.65 -2.63 13.63
C PRO A 137 -4.99 -2.43 14.33
N TYR A 138 -5.82 -1.54 13.79
CA TYR A 138 -7.19 -1.36 14.23
C TYR A 138 -8.04 -2.57 13.85
N PRO A 139 -8.99 -2.97 14.72
CA PRO A 139 -9.84 -4.12 14.46
C PRO A 139 -10.70 -3.90 13.24
N ARG A 140 -10.98 -4.99 12.53
CA ARG A 140 -11.90 -4.99 11.39
C ARG A 140 -13.30 -4.45 11.78
N ASN A 141 -13.91 -3.68 10.89
CA ASN A 141 -15.27 -3.21 11.01
C ASN A 141 -16.26 -4.21 10.39
N ASP A 142 -17.12 -4.79 11.22
CA ASP A 142 -18.13 -5.79 10.82
C ASP A 142 -19.52 -5.17 10.54
N ASP A 143 -19.63 -3.85 10.36
CA ASP A 143 -20.90 -3.21 10.01
C ASP A 143 -21.30 -3.53 8.56
N ILE A 144 -22.13 -4.57 8.44
CA ILE A 144 -22.72 -5.03 7.17
C ILE A 144 -23.47 -3.89 6.46
N GLY A 145 -24.15 -3.01 7.19
CA GLY A 145 -24.93 -1.92 6.62
C GLY A 145 -24.05 -0.85 5.97
N LEU A 146 -22.87 -0.60 6.54
CA LEU A 146 -21.86 0.26 5.96
C LEU A 146 -21.17 -0.43 4.77
N LEU A 147 -20.73 -1.68 4.94
CA LEU A 147 -20.10 -2.47 3.88
C LEU A 147 -20.95 -2.55 2.61
N LEU A 148 -22.26 -2.83 2.74
CA LEU A 148 -23.18 -2.86 1.61
C LEU A 148 -23.42 -1.48 0.99
N GLY A 149 -23.30 -0.41 1.78
CA GLY A 149 -23.39 0.97 1.28
C GLY A 149 -22.16 1.34 0.46
N ILE A 150 -20.97 1.05 0.99
CA ILE A 150 -19.70 1.30 0.30
C ILE A 150 -19.56 0.43 -0.96
N GLY A 151 -19.98 -0.84 -0.91
CA GLY A 151 -19.93 -1.77 -2.04
C GLY A 151 -20.81 -1.40 -3.24
N GLN A 152 -21.64 -0.35 -3.14
CA GLN A 152 -22.33 0.23 -4.30
C GLN A 152 -21.45 1.21 -5.08
N GLU A 153 -20.44 1.77 -4.42
CA GLU A 153 -19.58 2.83 -4.94
C GLU A 153 -18.14 2.34 -5.15
N VAL A 154 -17.71 1.31 -4.43
CA VAL A 154 -16.39 0.67 -4.53
C VAL A 154 -16.56 -0.76 -5.02
N SER A 155 -15.88 -1.12 -6.10
CA SER A 155 -16.07 -2.41 -6.78
C SER A 155 -15.29 -3.56 -6.13
N ASN A 156 -14.16 -3.24 -5.51
CA ASN A 156 -13.30 -4.20 -4.85
C ASN A 156 -13.75 -4.42 -3.39
N GLU A 157 -14.09 -5.66 -3.03
CA GLU A 157 -14.52 -6.04 -1.68
C GLU A 157 -13.45 -5.78 -0.61
N ASP A 158 -12.17 -5.94 -0.96
CA ASP A 158 -11.05 -5.67 -0.06
C ASP A 158 -10.97 -4.17 0.24
N ASP A 159 -11.06 -3.33 -0.79
CA ASP A 159 -11.04 -1.86 -0.66
C ASP A 159 -12.28 -1.36 0.10
N CYS A 160 -13.45 -1.99 -0.09
CA CYS A 160 -14.66 -1.71 0.70
C CYS A 160 -14.41 -1.92 2.20
N GLN A 161 -13.75 -3.03 2.55
CA GLN A 161 -13.43 -3.34 3.94
C GLN A 161 -12.46 -2.30 4.52
N VAL A 162 -11.40 -1.96 3.78
CA VAL A 162 -10.42 -0.94 4.20
C VAL A 162 -11.10 0.40 4.47
N VAL A 163 -12.02 0.85 3.60
CA VAL A 163 -12.81 2.07 3.82
C VAL A 163 -13.65 1.96 5.10
N CYS A 164 -14.34 0.83 5.32
CA CYS A 164 -15.15 0.64 6.52
C CYS A 164 -14.30 0.66 7.80
N ASP A 165 -13.11 0.06 7.76
CA ASP A 165 -12.17 0.08 8.88
C ASP A 165 -11.68 1.51 9.16
N ALA A 166 -11.34 2.27 8.12
CA ALA A 166 -10.95 3.68 8.23
C ALA A 166 -12.07 4.54 8.84
N VAL A 167 -13.33 4.30 8.47
CA VAL A 167 -14.48 4.96 9.10
C VAL A 167 -14.58 4.61 10.59
N SER A 168 -14.37 3.35 10.95
CA SER A 168 -14.36 2.91 12.36
C SER A 168 -13.24 3.59 13.14
N TRP A 169 -12.03 3.63 12.59
CA TRP A 169 -10.88 4.33 13.17
C TRP A 169 -11.21 5.82 13.41
N ASN A 170 -11.75 6.50 12.40
CA ASN A 170 -12.14 7.91 12.50
C ASN A 170 -13.17 8.14 13.62
N LEU A 171 -14.24 7.34 13.67
CA LEU A 171 -15.26 7.43 14.71
C LEU A 171 -14.75 7.13 16.13
N ASN A 172 -13.60 6.47 16.26
CA ASN A 172 -12.94 6.17 17.52
C ASN A 172 -11.80 7.16 17.86
N GLY A 173 -11.81 8.35 17.27
CA GLY A 173 -10.86 9.43 17.58
C GLY A 173 -9.71 9.56 16.58
N GLY A 174 -9.74 8.82 15.46
CA GLY A 174 -8.86 9.04 14.32
C GLY A 174 -9.06 10.42 13.69
N SER A 175 -8.11 10.85 12.87
CA SER A 175 -8.14 12.19 12.24
C SER A 175 -9.08 12.29 11.03
N GLY A 176 -9.55 11.16 10.51
CA GLY A 176 -10.31 11.07 9.26
C GLY A 176 -9.46 11.15 7.99
N LYS A 177 -8.13 11.35 8.09
CA LYS A 177 -7.21 11.34 6.94
C LYS A 177 -6.94 9.91 6.46
N PHE A 178 -7.33 9.61 5.23
CA PHE A 178 -7.16 8.31 4.60
C PHE A 178 -6.29 8.38 3.34
N ALA A 179 -5.07 7.87 3.45
CA ALA A 179 -4.09 7.83 2.36
C ALA A 179 -4.23 6.57 1.51
N THR A 180 -4.46 6.76 0.20
CA THR A 180 -4.47 5.69 -0.81
C THR A 180 -3.80 6.14 -2.11
N LEU A 181 -3.36 5.17 -2.92
CA LEU A 181 -2.88 5.36 -4.29
C LEU A 181 -3.89 4.85 -5.33
N ASP A 182 -5.02 4.28 -4.90
CA ASP A 182 -6.04 3.84 -5.82
C ASP A 182 -6.84 5.02 -6.41
N LYS A 183 -6.48 5.35 -7.64
CA LYS A 183 -7.07 6.45 -8.40
C LYS A 183 -8.41 6.10 -9.04
N LYS A 184 -8.70 4.82 -9.22
CA LYS A 184 -9.80 4.36 -10.10
C LYS A 184 -11.03 3.93 -9.32
N ASP A 185 -10.87 3.48 -8.08
CA ASP A 185 -11.99 3.17 -7.20
C ASP A 185 -12.05 4.25 -6.11
N LEU A 186 -11.09 4.27 -5.20
CA LEU A 186 -11.19 5.09 -3.99
C LEU A 186 -11.16 6.61 -4.24
N LEU A 187 -10.14 7.13 -4.93
CA LEU A 187 -10.01 8.59 -5.13
C LEU A 187 -11.04 9.16 -6.10
N SER A 188 -11.44 8.41 -7.13
CA SER A 188 -12.46 8.88 -8.08
C SER A 188 -13.85 8.89 -7.47
N ASN A 189 -14.13 8.00 -6.53
CA ASN A 189 -15.44 7.84 -5.90
C ASN A 189 -15.53 8.48 -4.51
N GLU A 190 -14.52 9.27 -4.08
CA GLU A 190 -14.44 9.91 -2.77
C GLU A 190 -15.76 10.56 -2.32
N ARG A 191 -16.40 11.33 -3.21
CA ARG A 191 -17.65 12.04 -2.89
C ARG A 191 -18.81 11.08 -2.63
N ASP A 192 -18.90 10.03 -3.42
CA ASP A 192 -19.97 9.04 -3.34
C ASP A 192 -19.76 8.13 -2.12
N ILE A 193 -18.51 7.74 -1.85
CA ILE A 193 -18.07 7.08 -0.61
C ILE A 193 -18.50 7.92 0.61
N ASN A 194 -18.12 9.20 0.66
CA ASN A 194 -18.45 10.06 1.79
C ASN A 194 -19.97 10.34 1.93
N ARG A 195 -20.72 10.35 0.82
CA ARG A 195 -22.19 10.39 0.87
C ARG A 195 -22.74 9.13 1.55
N ALA A 196 -22.30 7.94 1.13
CA ALA A 196 -22.74 6.67 1.72
C ALA A 196 -22.36 6.58 3.21
N ILE A 197 -21.16 7.04 3.59
CA ILE A 197 -20.74 7.13 4.99
C ILE A 197 -21.66 8.09 5.75
N GLY A 198 -21.89 9.29 5.23
CA GLY A 198 -22.74 10.30 5.86
C GLY A 198 -24.17 9.82 6.12
N GLU A 199 -24.75 9.05 5.19
CA GLU A 199 -26.08 8.46 5.35
C GLU A 199 -26.16 7.39 6.44
N LYS A 200 -25.07 6.66 6.70
CA LYS A 200 -25.03 5.55 7.67
C LYS A 200 -24.48 5.94 9.04
N LYS A 201 -23.49 6.83 9.06
CA LYS A 201 -22.66 7.17 10.23
C LYS A 201 -22.65 8.65 10.58
N GLY A 202 -23.25 9.50 9.74
CA GLY A 202 -23.22 10.95 9.92
C GLY A 202 -21.90 11.59 9.46
N SER A 203 -21.84 12.92 9.51
CA SER A 203 -20.69 13.71 9.04
C SER A 203 -19.41 13.48 9.85
N GLU A 204 -19.52 12.96 11.08
CA GLU A 204 -18.35 12.64 11.90
C GLU A 204 -17.57 11.43 11.36
N GLY A 205 -18.21 10.56 10.56
CA GLY A 205 -17.56 9.39 9.98
C GLY A 205 -16.85 9.65 8.65
N THR A 206 -17.08 10.79 7.99
CA THR A 206 -16.54 11.07 6.66
C THR A 206 -15.02 11.15 6.68
N LEU A 207 -14.39 10.73 5.58
CA LEU A 207 -12.94 10.65 5.43
C LEU A 207 -12.44 11.71 4.44
N ASP A 208 -11.29 12.30 4.71
CA ASP A 208 -10.47 13.00 3.71
C ASP A 208 -9.66 11.93 2.99
N ILE A 209 -10.07 11.53 1.78
CA ILE A 209 -9.42 10.47 1.00
C ILE A 209 -8.50 11.11 -0.03
N SER A 210 -7.18 11.01 0.18
CA SER A 210 -6.21 11.69 -0.67
C SER A 210 -4.96 10.86 -0.95
N LEU A 211 -4.20 11.28 -1.96
CA LEU A 211 -2.86 10.75 -2.21
C LEU A 211 -1.93 11.08 -1.02
N PRO A 212 -0.94 10.22 -0.68
CA PRO A 212 0.02 10.49 0.39
C PRO A 212 0.69 11.87 0.29
N LYS A 213 0.98 12.32 -0.93
CA LYS A 213 1.61 13.61 -1.20
C LYS A 213 0.77 14.81 -0.70
N ALA A 214 -0.55 14.69 -0.66
CA ALA A 214 -1.43 15.77 -0.23
C ALA A 214 -1.26 16.09 1.26
N TYR A 215 -0.97 15.09 2.11
CA TYR A 215 -0.79 15.27 3.55
C TYR A 215 0.57 15.83 3.93
N VAL A 216 1.58 15.67 3.07
CA VAL A 216 2.97 16.05 3.33
C VAL A 216 3.45 17.22 2.48
N ALA A 217 2.53 17.88 1.77
CA ALA A 217 2.82 19.08 1.01
C ALA A 217 2.85 20.31 1.94
N THR A 218 4.04 20.58 2.51
CA THR A 218 4.42 21.87 3.10
C THR A 218 5.53 22.51 2.27
#